data_AF-C8PU12-F1
#
_entry.id   AF-C8PU12-F1
#
_cell.length_a   1.000
_cell.length_b   1.000
_cell.length_c   1.000
_cell.angle_alpha   90.00
_cell.angle_beta   90.00
_cell.angle_gamma   90.00
#
_symmetry.space_group_name_H-M   'P 1'
#
loop_
_entity.id
_entity.type
_entity.pdbx_description
1 polymer ?
#
loop_
_entity_poly.entity_id
_entity_poly.type
_entity_poly.pdbx_seq_one_letter_code
_entity_poly.pdbx_strand_id
1 'polypeptide(L)' 'MSMIVTIRYSGKGNAAIDFAKEMVESGTLEKIRAEKGNLRYEYFVPLFDGSGNGEKTVLLIEQWENRAAIEAHQASHIGD' A
#
# COMPACT_ATOMS: atom_id res chain seq x y z
N MET A 1 6.99 13.44 -14.45
CA MET A 1 6.47 12.15 -14.94
C MET A 1 6.01 11.38 -13.72
N SER A 2 4.75 10.95 -13.68
CA SER A 2 4.19 10.26 -12.52
C SER A 2 4.76 8.85 -12.37
N MET A 3 5.00 8.42 -11.15
CA MET A 3 5.42 7.06 -10.80
C MET A 3 4.21 6.29 -10.28
N ILE A 4 4.06 5.04 -10.71
CA ILE A 4 3.09 4.09 -10.16
C ILE A 4 3.89 2.94 -9.57
N VAL A 5 3.63 2.61 -8.31
CA VAL A 5 4.20 1.46 -7.63
C VAL A 5 3.05 0.55 -7.20
N THR A 6 3.26 -0.74 -7.41
CA THR A 6 2.31 -1.78 -7.03
C THR A 6 3.00 -2.75 -6.08
N ILE A 7 2.50 -2.86 -4.85
CA ILE A 7 3.09 -3.70 -3.80
C ILE A 7 2.11 -4.82 -3.47
N ARG A 8 2.59 -6.06 -3.50
CA ARG A 8 1.81 -7.25 -3.15
C ARG A 8 2.19 -7.70 -1.74
N TYR A 9 1.33 -7.47 -0.76
CA TYR A 9 1.49 -7.97 0.60
C TYR A 9 0.80 -9.32 0.75
N SER A 10 1.53 -10.33 1.19
CA SER A 10 0.99 -11.64 1.54
C SER A 10 1.35 -11.95 2.99
N GLY A 11 0.47 -12.62 3.71
CA GLY A 11 0.70 -12.94 5.11
C GLY A 11 -0.14 -14.11 5.58
N LYS A 12 0.35 -14.82 6.61
CA LYS A 12 -0.30 -16.00 7.16
C LYS A 12 -1.78 -15.72 7.50
N GLY A 13 -2.68 -16.53 6.95
CA GLY A 13 -4.13 -16.37 7.16
C GLY A 13 -4.64 -15.01 6.66
N ASN A 14 -5.16 -14.18 7.57
CA ASN A 14 -5.72 -12.85 7.25
C ASN A 14 -4.73 -11.69 7.47
N ALA A 15 -3.48 -11.94 7.85
CA ALA A 15 -2.58 -10.89 8.31
C ALA A 15 -2.44 -9.69 7.34
N ALA A 16 -2.36 -9.94 6.02
CA ALA A 16 -2.29 -8.86 5.04
C ALA A 16 -3.57 -8.01 4.96
N ILE A 17 -4.73 -8.64 5.15
CA ILE A 17 -6.04 -7.97 5.16
C ILE A 17 -6.19 -7.15 6.44
N ASP A 18 -5.80 -7.71 7.58
CA ASP A 18 -5.91 -7.05 8.88
C ASP A 18 -4.99 -5.83 8.96
N PHE A 19 -3.77 -5.94 8.41
CA PHE A 19 -2.88 -4.78 8.22
C PHE A 19 -3.52 -3.67 7.37
N ALA A 20 -4.10 -4.01 6.21
CA ALA A 20 -4.76 -3.02 5.36
C ALA A 20 -5.95 -2.34 6.05
N LYS A 21 -6.70 -3.07 6.89
CA LYS A 21 -7.78 -2.50 7.70
C LYS A 21 -7.25 -1.56 8.77
N GLU A 22 -6.20 -1.94 9.48
CA GLU A 22 -5.57 -1.09 10.49
C GLU A 22 -5.09 0.24 9.88
N MET A 23 -4.54 0.21 8.67
CA MET A 23 -4.13 1.42 7.95
C MET A 23 -5.31 2.39 7.69
N VAL A 24 -6.50 1.85 7.45
CA VAL A 24 -7.75 2.63 7.29
C VAL A 24 -8.25 3.13 8.64
N GLU A 25 -8.40 2.23 9.62
CA GLU A 25 -8.99 2.51 10.93
C GLU A 25 -8.15 3.50 11.76
N SER A 26 -6.82 3.44 11.64
CA SER A 26 -5.89 4.38 12.29
C SER A 26 -5.86 5.77 11.64
N GLY A 27 -6.50 5.95 10.49
CA GLY A 27 -6.41 7.16 9.67
C GLY A 27 -5.06 7.36 8.99
N THR A 28 -4.17 6.36 9.01
CA THR A 28 -2.86 6.41 8.35
C THR A 28 -3.02 6.56 6.84
N LEU A 29 -3.99 5.87 6.24
CA LEU A 29 -4.30 5.97 4.81
C LEU A 29 -4.60 7.42 4.38
N GLU A 30 -5.39 8.14 5.16
CA GLU A 30 -5.75 9.53 4.86
C GLU A 30 -4.57 10.50 5.03
N LYS A 31 -3.69 10.23 6.01
CA LYS A 31 -2.44 11.01 6.17
C LYS A 31 -1.54 10.85 4.95
N ILE A 32 -1.38 9.63 4.45
CA ILE A 32 -0.55 9.35 3.25
C ILE A 32 -1.15 10.00 2.00
N ARG A 33 -2.47 9.93 1.84
CA ARG A 33 -3.17 10.60 0.72
C ARG A 33 -3.01 12.12 0.74
N ALA A 34 -2.84 12.71 1.92
CA ALA A 34 -2.60 14.14 2.08
C ALA A 34 -1.13 14.54 1.85
N GLU A 35 -0.21 13.58 1.68
CA GLU A 35 1.19 13.90 1.40
C GLU A 35 1.36 14.60 0.05
N LYS A 36 2.32 15.53 0.01
CA LYS A 36 2.59 16.32 -1.18
C LYS A 36 2.97 15.42 -2.36
N GLY A 37 2.19 15.52 -3.43
CA GLY A 37 2.43 14.78 -4.67
C GLY A 37 1.86 13.36 -4.67
N ASN A 38 1.13 12.94 -3.63
CA ASN A 38 0.32 11.72 -3.69
C ASN A 38 -0.84 11.95 -4.68
N LEU A 39 -1.00 11.04 -5.63
CA LEU A 39 -2.09 11.04 -6.60
C LEU A 39 -3.07 9.87 -6.38
N ARG A 40 -2.58 8.79 -5.76
CA ARG A 40 -3.37 7.61 -5.42
C ARG A 40 -2.67 6.84 -4.31
N TYR A 41 -3.46 6.28 -3.40
CA TYR A 41 -3.01 5.26 -2.45
C TYR A 41 -4.21 4.38 -2.06
N GLU A 42 -4.25 3.16 -2.57
CA GLU A 42 -5.44 2.29 -2.53
C GLU A 42 -5.08 0.81 -2.36
N TYR A 43 -5.81 0.13 -1.48
CA TYR A 43 -5.70 -1.33 -1.26
C TYR A 43 -6.78 -2.09 -2.03
N PHE A 44 -6.42 -3.23 -2.60
CA PHE A 44 -7.30 -4.15 -3.33
C PHE A 44 -7.10 -5.58 -2.82
N VAL A 45 -8.19 -6.34 -2.76
CA VAL A 45 -8.17 -7.77 -2.43
C VAL A 45 -8.36 -8.58 -3.72
N PRO A 46 -7.46 -9.51 -4.06
CA PRO A 46 -7.62 -10.34 -5.26
C PRO A 46 -8.79 -11.32 -5.08
N LEU A 47 -9.64 -11.43 -6.10
CA LEU A 47 -10.71 -12.43 -6.14
C LEU A 47 -10.16 -13.87 -6.22
N PHE A 48 -9.04 -14.04 -6.92
CA PHE A 48 -8.33 -15.30 -7.03
C PHE A 48 -6.90 -15.10 -6.53
N ASP A 49 -6.61 -15.62 -5.34
CA ASP A 49 -5.26 -15.58 -4.78
C ASP A 49 -4.48 -16.82 -5.23
N GLY A 50 -3.46 -16.59 -6.06
CA GLY A 50 -2.59 -17.64 -6.59
C GLY A 50 -1.54 -18.16 -5.60
N SER A 51 -1.61 -17.77 -4.32
CA SER A 51 -0.65 -18.17 -3.29
C SER A 51 -0.63 -19.68 -3.02
N GLY A 52 -1.75 -20.37 -3.25
CA GLY A 52 -1.87 -21.84 -3.13
C GLY A 52 -1.72 -22.40 -1.71
N ASN A 53 -1.49 -21.54 -0.71
CA ASN A 53 -1.17 -21.91 0.67
C ASN A 53 -2.25 -21.46 1.67
N GLY A 54 -3.39 -20.95 1.19
CA GLY A 54 -4.50 -20.46 2.01
C GLY A 54 -4.24 -19.09 2.67
N GLU A 55 -3.10 -18.46 2.39
CA GLU A 55 -2.78 -17.10 2.82
C GLU A 55 -3.49 -16.09 1.93
N LYS A 56 -3.92 -14.97 2.54
CA LYS A 56 -4.53 -13.88 1.82
C LYS A 56 -3.51 -12.81 1.46
N THR A 57 -3.71 -12.26 0.27
CA THR A 57 -2.92 -11.18 -0.29
C THR A 57 -3.73 -9.89 -0.36
N VAL A 58 -3.05 -8.76 -0.22
CA VAL A 58 -3.55 -7.43 -0.58
C VAL A 58 -2.59 -6.80 -1.59
N LEU A 59 -3.15 -6.14 -2.61
CA LEU A 59 -2.41 -5.28 -3.53
C LEU A 59 -2.56 -3.84 -3.08
N LEU A 60 -1.45 -3.15 -2.84
CA LEU A 60 -1.40 -1.70 -2.73
C LEU A 60 -1.01 -1.10 -4.08
N ILE A 61 -1.78 -0.15 -4.57
CA ILE A 61 -1.42 0.71 -5.69
C ILE A 61 -1.21 2.12 -5.16
N GLU A 62 0.00 2.63 -5.33
CA GLU A 62 0.33 4.02 -5.04
C GLU A 62 0.78 4.74 -6.32
N GLN A 63 0.37 5.99 -6.47
CA GLN A 63 0.75 6.84 -7.58
C GLN A 63 1.23 8.18 -7.04
N TRP A 64 2.36 8.64 -7.56
CA TRP A 64 3.00 9.88 -7.14
C TRP A 64 3.32 10.76 -8.35
N GLU A 65 3.26 12.07 -8.19
CA GLU A 65 3.48 13.05 -9.27
C GLU A 65 4.86 12.92 -9.93
N ASN A 66 5.87 12.50 -9.15
CA ASN A 66 7.24 12.34 -9.60
C ASN A 66 8.06 11.46 -8.62
N ARG A 67 9.30 11.12 -9.03
CA ARG A 67 10.20 10.29 -8.23
C ARG A 67 10.57 10.90 -6.88
N ALA A 68 10.78 12.21 -6.80
CA ALA A 68 11.15 12.87 -5.56
C ALA A 68 10.03 12.80 -4.50
N ALA A 69 8.76 12.83 -4.92
CA ALA A 69 7.62 12.70 -4.02
C ALA A 69 7.55 11.30 -3.38
N ILE A 70 7.70 10.22 -4.18
CA ILE A 70 7.71 8.86 -3.62
C ILE A 70 8.97 8.58 -2.79
N GLU A 71 10.14 9.09 -3.18
CA GLU A 71 11.37 8.98 -2.38
C GLU A 71 11.19 9.63 -1.00
N ALA A 72 10.51 10.78 -0.92
CA ALA A 72 10.19 11.44 0.35
C ALA A 72 9.18 10.65 1.20
N HIS A 73 8.15 10.08 0.58
CA HIS A 73 7.20 9.18 1.25
C HIS A 73 7.92 7.97 1.85
N GLN A 74 8.78 7.31 1.06
CA GLN A 74 9.51 6.13 1.47
C GLN A 74 10.50 6.44 2.61
N ALA A 75 11.24 7.54 2.54
CA ALA A 75 12.18 7.93 3.60
C ALA A 75 11.51 8.25 4.95
N SER A 76 10.21 8.57 4.97
CA SER A 76 9.47 8.89 6.20
C SER A 76 8.77 7.70 6.85
N HIS A 77 8.55 6.61 6.10
CA HIS A 77 7.78 5.44 6.56
C HIS A 77 8.54 4.12 6.47
N ILE A 78 9.55 4.06 5.60
CA ILE A 78 10.45 2.94 5.39
C ILE A 78 11.82 3.40 5.88
N GLY A 79 12.00 3.44 7.21
CA GLY A 79 13.34 3.52 7.79
C GLY A 79 14.07 2.18 7.65
N ASP A 80 15.40 2.23 7.57
CA ASP A 80 16.34 1.08 7.38
C ASP A 80 15.99 -0.20 8.17
#